data_AF-A0A0Q5GH55-F1
#
_entry.id   AF-A0A0Q5GH55-F1
#
_cell.length_a   1.000
_cell.length_b   1.000
_cell.length_c   1.000
_cell.angle_alpha   90.00
_cell.angle_beta   90.00
_cell.angle_gamma   90.00
#
_symmetry.space_group_name_H-M   'P 1'
#
loop_
_entity.id
_entity.type
_entity.pdbx_description
1 polymer ?
#
loop_
_entity_poly.entity_id
_entity_poly.type
_entity_poly.pdbx_seq_one_letter_code
_entity_poly.pdbx_strand_id
1 'polypeptide(L)'
;MAGRLGGAVLVAGLLSAGPAAAQRLPPDAALIDGFERVVFGAEITGSLSDSTYLKRFAGPVRYRIDNTAATDRRAAVRAFMRQIRRQIGGLEVAEARPGEDANFVVHVVDRSDYQRIGREVYRSPFMRVPGNCVVRASYGRAGITRSDAIIVSNEGDALFRRCLIEEVLQGLGPLNDNADAPDSVFNDTSKLTNFGPYDRVLMNMLYDPRLKPGMSQAEAAPLLPAVLRDARRRARG
;
A
#
# COMPACT_ATOMS: atom_id res chain seq x y z
N MET A 1 -67.03 -25.61 4.06
CA MET A 1 -66.22 -25.52 2.82
C MET A 1 -65.37 -24.26 2.96
N ALA A 2 -64.18 -24.30 3.58
CA ALA A 2 -62.87 -24.69 3.01
C ALA A 2 -62.63 -23.99 1.66
N GLY A 3 -61.81 -22.93 1.54
CA GLY A 3 -60.33 -22.86 1.63
C GLY A 3 -59.84 -22.40 0.24
N ARG A 4 -58.76 -21.64 -0.01
CA ARG A 4 -57.48 -21.40 0.67
C ARG A 4 -56.88 -20.08 0.14
N LEU A 5 -56.17 -19.34 1.00
CA LEU A 5 -55.29 -18.22 0.63
C LEU A 5 -54.03 -18.76 -0.06
N GLY A 6 -53.64 -18.14 -1.18
CA GLY A 6 -52.37 -18.39 -1.86
C GLY A 6 -51.23 -17.65 -1.16
N GLY A 7 -50.35 -18.39 -0.47
CA GLY A 7 -49.11 -17.87 0.07
C GLY A 7 -47.99 -17.93 -0.97
N ALA A 8 -47.45 -16.78 -1.35
CA ALA A 8 -46.23 -16.71 -2.14
C ALA A 8 -45.03 -17.07 -1.25
N VAL A 9 -44.33 -18.15 -1.60
CA VAL A 9 -43.08 -18.55 -0.93
C VAL A 9 -41.94 -17.71 -1.51
N LEU A 10 -41.49 -16.71 -0.74
CA LEU A 10 -40.23 -16.02 -0.98
C LEU A 10 -39.08 -16.95 -0.56
N VAL A 11 -38.41 -17.57 -1.53
CA VAL A 11 -37.16 -18.29 -1.30
C VAL A 11 -36.05 -17.24 -1.14
N ALA A 12 -35.70 -16.94 0.10
CA ALA A 12 -34.52 -16.15 0.43
C ALA A 12 -33.27 -17.00 0.15
N GLY A 13 -32.65 -16.77 -1.02
CA GLY A 13 -31.35 -17.34 -1.35
C GLY A 13 -30.27 -16.77 -0.42
N LEU A 14 -29.81 -17.57 0.53
CA LEU A 14 -28.63 -17.30 1.33
C LEU A 14 -27.40 -17.30 0.42
N LEU A 15 -26.94 -16.11 0.03
CA LEU A 15 -25.64 -15.91 -0.61
C LEU A 15 -24.55 -16.31 0.38
N SER A 16 -24.10 -17.55 0.27
CA SER A 16 -22.93 -18.04 0.98
C SER A 16 -21.72 -17.33 0.39
N ALA A 17 -21.14 -16.39 1.13
CA ALA A 17 -19.83 -15.84 0.80
C ALA A 17 -18.81 -16.97 0.91
N GLY A 18 -18.48 -17.60 -0.22
CA GLY A 18 -17.44 -18.62 -0.28
C GLY A 18 -16.10 -18.04 0.19
N PRO A 19 -15.20 -18.88 0.73
CA PRO A 19 -13.86 -18.43 1.09
C PRO A 19 -13.21 -17.82 -0.15
N ALA A 20 -12.64 -16.62 -0.01
CA ALA A 20 -11.86 -15.99 -1.07
C ALA A 20 -10.86 -17.02 -1.58
N ALA A 21 -11.03 -17.50 -2.82
CA ALA A 21 -10.13 -18.46 -3.44
C ALA A 21 -8.71 -17.90 -3.26
N ALA A 22 -7.83 -18.68 -2.64
CA ALA A 22 -6.46 -18.23 -2.39
C ALA A 22 -5.87 -17.81 -3.75
N GLN A 23 -5.60 -16.51 -3.91
CA GLN A 23 -5.11 -15.95 -5.17
C GLN A 23 -3.91 -16.78 -5.61
N ARG A 24 -4.02 -17.45 -6.77
CA ARG A 24 -2.94 -18.26 -7.30
C ARG A 24 -1.83 -17.31 -7.71
N LEU A 25 -0.71 -17.36 -7.00
CA LEU A 25 0.45 -16.54 -7.33
C LEU A 25 0.94 -16.85 -8.75
N PRO A 26 1.37 -15.82 -9.51
CA PRO A 26 1.96 -16.01 -10.83
C PRO A 26 3.24 -16.86 -10.80
N PRO A 27 3.73 -17.27 -11.99
CA PRO A 27 5.08 -17.82 -12.15
C PRO A 27 6.16 -16.84 -11.67
N ASP A 28 7.33 -17.36 -11.32
CA ASP A 28 8.39 -16.56 -10.72
C ASP A 28 8.87 -15.41 -11.63
N ALA A 29 8.96 -15.64 -12.94
CA ALA A 29 9.32 -14.60 -13.91
C ALA A 29 8.33 -13.42 -13.89
N ALA A 30 7.03 -13.69 -13.75
CA ALA A 30 6.00 -12.64 -13.69
C ALA A 30 6.01 -11.88 -12.36
N LEU A 31 6.40 -12.54 -11.25
CA LEU A 31 6.59 -11.86 -9.97
C LEU A 31 7.83 -10.96 -9.97
N ILE A 32 8.91 -11.38 -10.64
CA ILE A 32 10.10 -10.55 -10.83
C ILE A 32 9.78 -9.34 -11.71
N ASP A 33 9.16 -9.54 -12.88
CA ASP A 33 8.75 -8.44 -13.75
C ASP A 33 7.81 -7.46 -13.03
N GLY A 34 6.83 -7.97 -12.30
CA GLY A 34 5.94 -7.14 -11.47
C GLY A 34 6.69 -6.37 -10.38
N PHE A 35 7.63 -7.01 -9.68
CA PHE A 35 8.49 -6.33 -8.71
C PHE A 35 9.29 -5.21 -9.36
N GLU A 36 9.88 -5.47 -10.52
CA GLU A 36 10.69 -4.49 -11.23
C GLU A 36 9.88 -3.28 -11.66
N ARG A 37 8.69 -3.48 -12.23
CA ARG A 37 7.77 -2.41 -12.62
C ARG A 37 7.30 -1.57 -11.43
N VAL A 38 6.97 -2.22 -10.32
CA VAL A 38 6.44 -1.56 -9.12
C VAL A 38 7.53 -0.79 -8.36
N VAL A 39 8.76 -1.32 -8.30
CA VAL A 39 9.84 -0.75 -7.48
C VAL A 39 10.79 0.16 -8.25
N PHE A 40 11.06 -0.16 -9.52
CA PHE A 40 12.01 0.58 -10.38
C PHE A 40 11.33 1.31 -11.54
N GLY A 41 10.02 1.16 -11.73
CA GLY A 41 9.32 1.84 -12.80
C GLY A 41 9.44 3.36 -12.67
N ALA A 42 9.76 3.99 -13.79
CA ALA A 42 9.90 5.43 -13.92
C ALA A 42 8.59 6.04 -14.42
N GLU A 43 8.03 7.01 -13.70
CA GLU A 43 7.21 8.01 -14.36
C GLU A 43 8.11 8.80 -15.33
N ILE A 44 7.92 8.55 -16.62
CA ILE A 44 8.47 9.25 -17.78
C ILE A 44 9.97 9.00 -18.05
N THR A 45 10.22 8.31 -19.18
CA THR A 45 11.51 8.19 -19.87
C THR A 45 11.95 9.54 -20.43
N GLY A 46 12.67 10.31 -19.62
CA GLY A 46 13.36 11.54 -20.03
C GLY A 46 14.76 11.58 -19.44
N SER A 47 15.70 12.23 -20.15
CA SER A 47 17.15 12.28 -19.85
C SER A 47 17.53 12.98 -18.51
N LEU A 48 16.55 13.32 -17.67
CA LEU A 48 16.72 13.95 -16.35
C LEU A 48 15.96 13.18 -15.24
N SER A 49 15.47 11.96 -15.51
CA SER A 49 14.74 11.13 -14.56
C SER A 49 15.71 10.29 -13.72
N ASP A 50 16.05 10.74 -12.51
CA ASP A 50 16.85 9.99 -11.53
C ASP A 50 15.99 8.91 -10.82
N SER A 51 15.21 8.16 -11.62
CA SER A 51 14.18 7.19 -11.22
C SER A 51 14.69 5.74 -11.12
N THR A 52 15.99 5.52 -11.21
CA THR A 52 16.55 4.18 -11.51
C THR A 52 16.97 3.37 -10.30
N TYR A 53 16.63 3.78 -9.07
CA TYR A 53 17.11 3.12 -7.85
C TYR A 53 16.02 2.77 -6.84
N LEU A 54 16.30 1.73 -6.05
CA LEU A 54 15.42 1.16 -5.04
C LEU A 54 15.20 2.16 -3.91
N LYS A 55 13.93 2.51 -3.69
CA LYS A 55 13.47 3.41 -2.63
C LYS A 55 12.81 2.58 -1.54
N ARG A 56 13.35 2.59 -0.33
CA ARG A 56 12.72 2.04 0.89
C ARG A 56 13.28 2.71 2.13
N PHE A 57 12.63 2.52 3.27
CA PHE A 57 13.24 2.90 4.54
C PHE A 57 14.46 2.00 4.83
N ALA A 58 15.59 2.63 5.17
CA ALA A 58 16.81 1.93 5.56
C ALA A 58 16.78 1.43 7.01
N GLY A 59 16.01 2.12 7.86
CA GLY A 59 15.87 1.83 9.28
C GLY A 59 14.40 1.72 9.72
N PRO A 60 14.15 1.74 11.04
CA PRO A 60 12.80 1.57 11.58
C PRO A 60 11.85 2.67 11.11
N VAL A 61 10.62 2.26 10.80
CA VAL A 61 9.50 3.14 10.51
C VAL A 61 8.80 3.47 11.82
N ARG A 62 8.91 4.72 12.24
CA ARG A 62 8.15 5.32 13.35
C ARG A 62 6.96 6.04 12.77
N TYR A 63 5.79 5.44 12.93
CA TYR A 63 4.57 5.99 12.35
C TYR A 63 3.76 6.81 13.36
N ARG A 64 3.07 7.85 12.89
CA ARG A 64 2.08 8.60 13.66
C ARG A 64 0.75 8.63 12.91
N ILE A 65 -0.35 8.66 13.64
CA ILE A 65 -1.70 8.79 13.08
C ILE A 65 -2.24 10.16 13.44
N ASP A 66 -2.29 11.04 12.45
CA ASP A 66 -2.86 12.37 12.60
C ASP A 66 -4.29 12.31 12.05
N ASN A 67 -5.25 12.01 12.93
CA ASN A 67 -6.66 11.95 12.57
C ASN A 67 -7.39 13.23 12.99
N THR A 68 -7.79 14.03 12.00
CA THR A 68 -8.60 15.23 12.17
C THR A 68 -10.01 15.07 11.60
N ALA A 69 -10.33 13.91 11.02
CA ALA A 69 -11.65 13.60 10.49
C ALA A 69 -12.67 13.38 11.60
N ALA A 70 -13.95 13.69 11.32
CA ALA A 70 -15.05 13.38 12.23
C ALA A 70 -15.21 11.87 12.46
N THR A 71 -15.03 11.07 11.41
CA THR A 71 -15.06 9.60 11.51
C THR A 71 -13.69 9.09 11.98
N ASP A 72 -13.63 8.54 13.20
CA ASP A 72 -12.37 8.02 13.73
C ASP A 72 -11.94 6.71 13.06
N ARG A 73 -10.77 6.72 12.40
CA ARG A 73 -10.16 5.53 11.76
C ARG A 73 -8.85 5.08 12.38
N ARG A 74 -8.43 5.63 13.52
CA ARG A 74 -7.16 5.24 14.19
C ARG A 74 -7.06 3.73 14.41
N ALA A 75 -8.14 3.09 14.83
CA ALA A 75 -8.16 1.65 15.06
C ALA A 75 -7.87 0.85 13.78
N ALA A 76 -8.43 1.27 12.65
CA ALA A 76 -8.22 0.64 11.35
C ALA A 76 -6.78 0.83 10.85
N VAL A 77 -6.23 2.04 10.96
CA VAL A 77 -4.83 2.32 10.63
C VAL A 77 -3.89 1.47 11.48
N ARG A 78 -4.06 1.45 12.81
CA ARG A 78 -3.24 0.62 13.71
C ARG A 78 -3.36 -0.87 13.39
N ALA A 79 -4.56 -1.35 13.05
CA ALA A 79 -4.76 -2.74 12.66
C ALA A 79 -3.95 -3.08 11.41
N PHE A 80 -3.96 -2.20 10.41
CA PHE A 80 -3.18 -2.39 9.19
C PHE A 80 -1.66 -2.29 9.44
N MET A 81 -1.19 -1.31 10.21
CA MET A 81 0.23 -1.21 10.57
C MET A 81 0.73 -2.45 11.33
N ARG A 82 -0.10 -3.03 12.22
CA ARG A 82 0.21 -4.30 12.88
C ARG A 82 0.22 -5.48 11.90
N GLN A 83 -0.67 -5.48 10.91
CA GLN A 83 -0.73 -6.52 9.89
C GLN A 83 0.55 -6.52 9.04
N ILE A 84 0.95 -5.38 8.47
CA ILE A 84 2.15 -5.28 7.63
C ILE A 84 3.41 -5.63 8.43
N ARG A 85 3.51 -5.22 9.70
CA ARG A 85 4.63 -5.58 10.59
C ARG A 85 4.78 -7.08 10.76
N ARG A 86 3.68 -7.83 10.80
CA ARG A 86 3.72 -9.30 10.92
C ARG A 86 4.02 -9.99 9.60
N GLN A 87 3.56 -9.41 8.48
CA GLN A 87 3.55 -10.08 7.17
C GLN A 87 4.72 -9.70 6.27
N ILE A 88 5.44 -8.61 6.56
CA ILE A 88 6.61 -8.17 5.79
C ILE A 88 7.87 -8.41 6.63
N GLY A 89 8.63 -9.43 6.27
CA GLY A 89 9.90 -9.71 6.91
C GLY A 89 10.94 -8.63 6.62
N GLY A 90 11.70 -8.24 7.65
CA GLY A 90 12.72 -7.18 7.53
C GLY A 90 12.17 -5.75 7.64
N LEU A 91 10.85 -5.59 7.76
CA LEU A 91 10.22 -4.31 8.04
C LEU A 91 10.04 -4.11 9.56
N GLU A 92 10.73 -3.12 10.11
CA GLU A 92 10.54 -2.69 11.49
C GLU A 92 9.59 -1.50 11.53
N VAL A 93 8.40 -1.69 12.10
CA VAL A 93 7.35 -0.66 12.20
C VAL A 93 6.85 -0.57 13.64
N ALA A 94 6.78 0.65 14.17
CA ALA A 94 6.14 0.92 15.45
C ALA A 94 5.48 2.30 15.46
N GLU A 95 4.43 2.47 16.26
CA GLU A 95 3.86 3.80 16.52
C GLU A 95 4.90 4.62 17.29
N ALA A 96 5.13 5.85 16.86
CA ALA A 96 6.00 6.78 17.55
C ALA A 96 5.46 7.05 18.95
N ARG A 97 6.34 7.04 19.95
CA ARG A 97 6.01 7.39 21.33
C ARG A 97 5.69 8.88 21.44
N PRO A 98 4.99 9.32 22.50
CA PRO A 98 4.84 10.75 22.77
C PRO A 98 6.20 11.45 22.80
N GLY A 99 6.36 12.49 21.98
CA GLY A 99 7.62 13.24 21.83
C GLY A 99 8.69 12.59 20.94
N GLU A 100 8.44 11.39 20.38
CA GLU A 100 9.32 10.78 19.38
C GLU A 100 8.97 11.28 17.98
N ASP A 101 9.99 11.56 17.17
CA ASP A 101 9.80 11.94 15.78
C ASP A 101 9.28 10.77 14.95
N ALA A 102 8.22 11.04 14.18
CA ALA A 102 7.67 10.10 13.21
C ALA A 102 8.27 10.38 11.82
N ASN A 103 8.78 9.32 11.18
CA ASN A 103 9.23 9.34 9.79
C ASN A 103 8.16 8.83 8.82
N PHE A 104 7.00 8.39 9.31
CA PHE A 104 5.80 8.14 8.51
C PHE A 104 4.57 8.71 9.20
N VAL A 105 3.88 9.68 8.60
CA VAL A 105 2.60 10.17 9.13
C VAL A 105 1.44 9.70 8.25
N VAL A 106 0.40 9.14 8.90
CA VAL A 106 -0.86 8.78 8.26
C VAL A 106 -1.90 9.83 8.66
N HIS A 107 -2.21 10.72 7.73
CA HIS A 107 -3.20 11.78 7.85
C HIS A 107 -4.58 11.23 7.48
N VAL A 108 -5.47 11.13 8.46
CA VAL A 108 -6.88 10.74 8.25
C VAL A 108 -7.72 12.01 8.34
N VAL A 109 -8.35 12.36 7.22
CA VAL A 109 -8.99 13.68 7.03
C VAL A 109 -10.40 13.54 6.48
N ASP A 110 -11.25 14.54 6.71
CA ASP A 110 -12.51 14.65 5.97
C ASP A 110 -12.24 15.20 4.56
N ARG A 111 -13.15 14.90 3.61
CA ARG A 111 -13.05 15.39 2.23
C ARG A 111 -12.86 16.91 2.15
N SER A 112 -13.48 17.67 3.04
CA SER A 112 -13.36 19.13 3.12
C SER A 112 -11.93 19.61 3.40
N ASP A 113 -11.12 18.83 4.11
CA ASP A 113 -9.76 19.18 4.50
C ASP A 113 -8.68 18.59 3.57
N TYR A 114 -9.05 17.63 2.73
CA TYR A 114 -8.11 16.87 1.87
C TYR A 114 -7.20 17.77 1.03
N GLN A 115 -7.75 18.79 0.37
CA GLN A 115 -6.95 19.71 -0.44
C GLN A 115 -6.00 20.56 0.40
N ARG A 116 -6.45 21.03 1.56
CA ARG A 116 -5.65 21.87 2.44
C ARG A 116 -4.46 21.09 3.00
N ILE A 117 -4.73 19.91 3.58
CA ILE A 117 -3.68 19.03 4.13
C ILE A 117 -2.72 18.57 3.05
N GLY A 118 -3.22 18.22 1.86
CA GLY A 118 -2.35 17.90 0.73
C GLY A 118 -1.39 19.03 0.35
N ARG A 119 -1.88 20.27 0.24
CA ARG A 119 -1.02 21.43 -0.05
C ARG A 119 0.04 21.69 1.03
N GLU A 120 -0.31 21.46 2.30
CA GLU A 120 0.62 21.54 3.43
C GLU A 120 1.72 20.48 3.34
N VAL A 121 1.35 19.21 3.11
CA VAL A 121 2.28 18.08 2.98
C VAL A 121 3.20 18.23 1.76
N TYR A 122 2.65 18.65 0.62
CA TYR A 122 3.43 18.91 -0.60
C TYR A 122 4.19 20.23 -0.59
N ARG A 123 3.94 21.11 0.39
CA ARG A 123 4.46 22.48 0.44
C ARG A 123 4.19 23.24 -0.87
N SER A 124 3.00 23.04 -1.43
CA SER A 124 2.59 23.61 -2.71
C SER A 124 1.18 24.22 -2.57
N PRO A 125 1.08 25.52 -2.24
CA PRO A 125 -0.20 26.15 -1.86
C PRO A 125 -1.24 26.20 -2.99
N PHE A 126 -0.83 26.03 -4.24
CA PHE A 126 -1.69 26.11 -5.42
C PHE A 126 -1.95 24.74 -6.08
N MET A 127 -1.35 23.66 -5.58
CA MET A 127 -1.57 22.33 -6.12
C MET A 127 -3.03 21.89 -5.95
N ARG A 128 -3.59 21.28 -7.00
CA ARG A 128 -4.79 20.44 -6.89
C ARG A 128 -4.33 19.03 -6.57
N VAL A 129 -4.59 18.58 -5.35
CA VAL A 129 -4.20 17.22 -4.93
C VAL A 129 -5.16 16.23 -5.62
N PRO A 130 -4.67 15.23 -6.37
CA PRO A 130 -5.50 14.30 -7.11
C PRO A 130 -6.24 13.33 -6.17
N GLY A 131 -7.27 12.66 -6.72
CA GLY A 131 -7.90 11.50 -6.10
C GLY A 131 -8.55 11.72 -4.72
N ASN A 132 -8.63 10.60 -4.00
CA ASN A 132 -9.27 10.48 -2.67
C ASN A 132 -8.26 10.16 -1.57
N CYS A 133 -7.04 9.87 -1.98
CA CYS A 133 -5.90 9.61 -1.16
C CYS A 133 -4.65 9.88 -2.01
N VAL A 134 -3.54 10.15 -1.32
CA VAL A 134 -2.24 10.35 -1.95
C VAL A 134 -1.14 10.09 -0.92
N VAL A 135 0.02 9.66 -1.39
CA VAL A 135 1.23 9.56 -0.59
C VAL A 135 2.33 10.43 -1.16
N ARG A 136 3.04 11.09 -0.24
CA ARG A 136 4.27 11.81 -0.55
C ARG A 136 5.43 11.20 0.21
N ALA A 137 6.47 10.78 -0.50
CA ALA A 137 7.73 10.35 0.09
C ALA A 137 8.85 11.35 -0.22
N SER A 138 9.69 11.61 0.79
CA SER A 138 10.97 12.30 0.65
C SER A 138 12.08 11.26 0.73
N TYR A 139 12.94 11.20 -0.28
CA TYR A 139 13.94 10.16 -0.43
C TYR A 139 15.19 10.67 -1.14
N GLY A 140 16.26 9.90 -1.00
CA GLY A 140 17.47 10.00 -1.81
C GLY A 140 18.10 8.61 -1.97
N ARG A 141 19.35 8.53 -2.43
CA ARG A 141 20.05 7.24 -2.61
C ARG A 141 20.18 6.43 -1.32
N ALA A 142 20.22 7.08 -0.17
CA ALA A 142 20.26 6.41 1.14
C ALA A 142 18.90 5.80 1.56
N GLY A 143 17.83 6.06 0.82
CA GLY A 143 16.48 5.58 1.09
C GLY A 143 15.48 6.68 1.43
N ILE A 144 14.32 6.25 1.89
CA ILE A 144 13.23 7.14 2.31
C ILE A 144 13.57 7.71 3.68
N THR A 145 13.48 9.03 3.79
CA THR A 145 13.67 9.77 5.05
C THR A 145 12.34 10.14 5.69
N ARG A 146 11.29 10.34 4.87
CA ARG A 146 9.95 10.65 5.36
C ARG A 146 8.86 10.23 4.38
N SER A 147 7.74 9.74 4.89
CA SER A 147 6.50 9.52 4.13
C SER A 147 5.29 10.17 4.83
N ASP A 148 4.36 10.68 4.04
CA ASP A 148 3.10 11.26 4.48
C ASP A 148 1.98 10.69 3.59
N ALA A 149 1.11 9.85 4.15
CA ALA A 149 -0.07 9.29 3.48
C ALA A 149 -1.31 10.06 3.92
N ILE A 150 -2.11 10.55 2.97
CA ILE A 150 -3.33 11.33 3.24
C ILE A 150 -4.53 10.54 2.74
N ILE A 151 -5.48 10.27 3.63
CA ILE A 151 -6.62 9.38 3.35
C ILE A 151 -7.93 10.04 3.78
N VAL A 152 -8.89 10.11 2.86
CA VAL A 152 -10.24 10.61 3.15
C VAL A 152 -11.04 9.57 3.94
N SER A 153 -11.57 9.98 5.09
CA SER A 153 -12.25 9.10 6.06
C SER A 153 -13.75 8.90 5.80
N ASN A 154 -14.41 9.91 5.22
CA ASN A 154 -15.86 10.07 5.22
C ASN A 154 -16.55 9.84 3.86
N GLU A 155 -15.92 9.08 2.96
CA GLU A 155 -16.48 8.71 1.65
C GLU A 155 -16.73 7.19 1.50
N GLY A 156 -16.92 6.51 2.63
CA GLY A 156 -17.29 5.10 2.68
C GLY A 156 -16.12 4.16 3.00
N ASP A 157 -16.47 3.05 3.65
CA ASP A 157 -15.50 2.11 4.21
C ASP A 157 -14.63 1.41 3.17
N ALA A 158 -15.21 1.08 2.01
CA ALA A 158 -14.48 0.41 0.93
C ALA A 158 -13.36 1.30 0.36
N LEU A 159 -13.68 2.59 0.14
CA LEU A 159 -12.71 3.57 -0.35
C LEU A 159 -11.61 3.81 0.69
N PHE A 160 -11.99 4.05 1.95
CA PHE A 160 -11.03 4.22 3.03
C PHE A 160 -10.08 3.03 3.13
N ARG A 161 -10.60 1.79 3.03
CA ARG A 161 -9.80 0.57 3.11
C ARG A 161 -8.85 0.42 1.94
N ARG A 162 -9.29 0.73 0.70
CA ARG A 162 -8.40 0.73 -0.48
C ARG A 162 -7.25 1.71 -0.28
N CYS A 163 -7.59 2.98 -0.03
CA CYS A 163 -6.62 4.06 0.18
C CYS A 163 -5.65 3.75 1.33
N LEU A 164 -6.15 3.21 2.45
CA LEU A 164 -5.28 2.84 3.56
C LEU A 164 -4.23 1.80 3.16
N ILE A 165 -4.61 0.82 2.34
CA ILE A 165 -3.69 -0.24 1.93
C ILE A 165 -2.69 0.29 0.91
N GLU A 166 -3.19 0.96 -0.12
CA GLU A 166 -2.41 1.54 -1.21
C GLU A 166 -1.37 2.53 -0.68
N GLU A 167 -1.81 3.62 -0.03
CA GLU A 167 -0.92 4.72 0.35
C GLU A 167 0.10 4.32 1.42
N VAL A 168 -0.29 3.45 2.34
CA VAL A 168 0.65 2.96 3.36
C VAL A 168 1.69 2.07 2.71
N LEU A 169 1.33 1.19 1.78
CA LEU A 169 2.29 0.32 1.11
C LEU A 169 3.19 1.10 0.15
N GLN A 170 2.65 2.02 -0.65
CA GLN A 170 3.43 2.90 -1.52
C GLN A 170 4.40 3.79 -0.71
N GLY A 171 3.93 4.33 0.42
CA GLY A 171 4.77 5.12 1.33
C GLY A 171 5.96 4.37 1.92
N LEU A 172 6.00 3.03 1.79
CA LEU A 172 7.14 2.20 2.19
C LEU A 172 8.18 1.98 1.07
N GLY A 173 7.94 2.42 -0.17
CA GLY A 173 8.92 2.25 -1.26
C GLY A 173 8.40 2.10 -2.69
N PRO A 174 7.38 1.28 -2.97
CA PRO A 174 6.84 1.10 -4.32
C PRO A 174 6.01 2.32 -4.71
N LEU A 175 6.69 3.43 -5.01
CA LEU A 175 6.12 4.75 -5.29
C LEU A 175 5.69 4.92 -6.75
N ASN A 176 5.85 3.90 -7.59
CA ASN A 176 5.33 3.94 -8.95
C ASN A 176 3.85 3.55 -8.93
N ASP A 177 2.99 4.51 -9.23
CA ASP A 177 1.54 4.38 -9.29
C ASP A 177 1.07 3.74 -10.62
N ASN A 178 1.79 4.00 -11.71
CA ASN A 178 1.49 3.51 -13.06
C ASN A 178 2.01 2.09 -13.37
N ALA A 179 2.16 1.22 -12.37
CA ALA A 179 2.64 -0.14 -12.60
C ALA A 179 1.53 -1.01 -13.22
N ASP A 180 1.73 -1.48 -14.46
CA ASP A 180 0.91 -2.53 -15.07
C ASP A 180 1.12 -3.86 -14.33
N ALA A 181 0.43 -3.98 -13.19
CA ALA A 181 0.43 -5.10 -12.27
C ALA A 181 -1.03 -5.39 -11.86
N PRO A 182 -1.83 -6.06 -12.71
CA PRO A 182 -3.29 -6.18 -12.55
C PRO A 182 -3.76 -6.85 -11.25
N ASP A 183 -2.89 -7.64 -10.63
CA ASP A 183 -3.12 -8.34 -9.36
C ASP A 183 -2.67 -7.57 -8.11
N SER A 184 -2.23 -6.32 -8.28
CA SER A 184 -1.57 -5.50 -7.26
C SER A 184 -2.44 -4.36 -6.75
N VAL A 185 -2.23 -3.95 -5.50
CA VAL A 185 -2.76 -2.65 -5.03
C VAL A 185 -2.01 -1.47 -5.64
N PHE A 186 -0.82 -1.69 -6.21
CA PHE A 186 0.00 -0.67 -6.87
C PHE A 186 -0.40 -0.40 -8.33
N ASN A 187 -1.54 -0.91 -8.78
CA ASN A 187 -2.11 -0.59 -10.09
C ASN A 187 -3.18 0.48 -9.90
N ASP A 188 -3.09 1.60 -10.61
CA ASP A 188 -4.01 2.73 -10.51
C ASP A 188 -5.50 2.40 -10.74
N THR A 189 -5.79 1.29 -11.42
CA THR A 189 -7.17 0.82 -11.67
C THR A 189 -7.65 -0.18 -10.63
N SER A 190 -6.82 -0.51 -9.64
CA SER A 190 -7.09 -1.54 -8.65
C SER A 190 -8.30 -1.18 -7.78
N LYS A 191 -9.16 -2.18 -7.60
CA LYS A 191 -10.28 -2.14 -6.64
C LYS A 191 -10.01 -3.06 -5.46
N LEU A 192 -8.77 -3.52 -5.30
CA LEU A 192 -8.37 -4.36 -4.20
C LEU A 192 -8.50 -3.60 -2.90
N THR A 193 -9.03 -4.29 -1.91
CA THR A 193 -9.29 -3.73 -0.58
C THR A 193 -8.71 -4.63 0.51
N ASN A 194 -7.72 -5.45 0.13
CA ASN A 194 -6.99 -6.33 1.01
C ASN A 194 -5.51 -6.33 0.61
N PHE A 195 -4.64 -6.60 1.59
CA PHE A 195 -3.21 -6.84 1.35
C PHE A 195 -3.01 -8.30 0.93
N GLY A 196 -3.01 -8.51 -0.39
CA GLY A 196 -3.11 -9.83 -1.02
C GLY A 196 -1.82 -10.65 -0.94
N PRO A 197 -1.86 -11.94 -1.30
CA PRO A 197 -0.65 -12.75 -1.46
C PRO A 197 0.37 -12.15 -2.41
N TYR A 198 -0.07 -11.55 -3.53
CA TYR A 198 0.81 -10.93 -4.52
C TYR A 198 1.60 -9.77 -3.92
N ASP A 199 0.93 -8.77 -3.35
CA ASP A 199 1.56 -7.62 -2.70
C ASP A 199 2.47 -8.04 -1.54
N ARG A 200 2.06 -9.07 -0.77
CA ARG A 200 2.88 -9.63 0.31
C ARG A 200 4.21 -10.15 -0.21
N VAL A 201 4.24 -10.83 -1.35
CA VAL A 201 5.48 -11.28 -1.97
C VAL A 201 6.33 -10.07 -2.38
N LEU A 202 5.77 -9.10 -3.10
CA LEU A 202 6.51 -7.93 -3.55
C LEU A 202 7.13 -7.13 -2.39
N MET A 203 6.35 -6.91 -1.32
CA MET A 203 6.85 -6.20 -0.14
C MET A 203 7.91 -6.99 0.62
N ASN A 204 7.79 -8.32 0.72
CA ASN A 204 8.85 -9.15 1.31
C ASN A 204 10.12 -9.17 0.44
N MET A 205 9.99 -9.06 -0.89
CA MET A 205 11.15 -8.88 -1.75
C MET A 205 11.81 -7.51 -1.48
N LEU A 206 11.02 -6.43 -1.43
CA LEU A 206 11.51 -5.06 -1.23
C LEU A 206 12.31 -4.91 0.07
N TYR A 207 11.83 -5.53 1.15
CA TYR A 207 12.45 -5.46 2.47
C TYR A 207 13.45 -6.60 2.75
N ASP A 208 13.78 -7.41 1.75
CA ASP A 208 14.85 -8.40 1.88
C ASP A 208 16.20 -7.72 2.17
N PRO A 209 17.00 -8.23 3.14
CA PRO A 209 18.26 -7.59 3.52
C PRO A 209 19.29 -7.50 2.38
N ARG A 210 19.17 -8.29 1.31
CA ARG A 210 20.06 -8.20 0.14
C ARG A 210 19.78 -6.98 -0.72
N LEU A 211 18.54 -6.51 -0.75
CA LEU A 211 18.14 -5.33 -1.53
C LEU A 211 18.33 -4.07 -0.69
N LYS A 212 19.32 -3.24 -1.02
CA LYS A 212 19.62 -2.01 -0.27
C LYS A 212 19.04 -0.78 -0.96
N PRO A 213 18.67 0.27 -0.20
CA PRO A 213 18.34 1.56 -0.80
C PRO A 213 19.45 2.04 -1.73
N GLY A 214 19.06 2.65 -2.85
CA GLY A 214 20.01 3.20 -3.83
C GLY A 214 20.55 2.20 -4.84
N MET A 215 20.31 0.89 -4.66
CA MET A 215 20.61 -0.11 -5.70
C MET A 215 19.80 0.18 -6.96
N SER A 216 20.46 0.17 -8.12
CA SER A 216 19.82 0.18 -9.42
C SER A 216 19.10 -1.14 -9.72
N GLN A 217 18.20 -1.13 -10.70
CA GLN A 217 17.57 -2.36 -11.18
C GLN A 217 18.62 -3.39 -11.63
N ALA A 218 19.67 -2.95 -12.33
CA ALA A 218 20.75 -3.83 -12.80
C ALA A 218 21.53 -4.50 -11.65
N GLU A 219 21.75 -3.78 -10.54
CA GLU A 219 22.38 -4.34 -9.33
C GLU A 219 21.46 -5.31 -8.59
N ALA A 220 20.14 -5.03 -8.57
CA ALA A 220 19.16 -5.86 -7.90
C ALA A 220 18.82 -7.14 -8.68
N ALA A 221 18.73 -7.07 -10.01
CA ALA A 221 18.32 -8.14 -10.93
C ALA A 221 18.95 -9.52 -10.64
N PRO A 222 20.29 -9.66 -10.49
CA PRO A 222 20.89 -10.96 -10.19
C PRO A 222 20.50 -11.54 -8.82
N LEU A 223 20.03 -10.70 -7.90
CA LEU A 223 19.60 -11.10 -6.55
C LEU A 223 18.13 -11.55 -6.54
N LEU A 224 17.30 -11.05 -7.46
CA LEU A 224 15.84 -11.22 -7.45
C LEU A 224 15.38 -12.69 -7.43
N PRO A 225 15.98 -13.65 -8.16
CA PRO A 225 15.54 -15.05 -8.08
C PRO A 225 15.68 -15.64 -6.67
N ALA A 226 16.79 -15.33 -5.98
CA ALA A 226 17.02 -15.81 -4.62
C ALA A 226 16.15 -15.06 -3.60
N VAL A 227 15.92 -13.76 -3.81
CA VAL A 227 15.04 -12.92 -2.99
C VAL A 227 13.58 -13.39 -3.09
N LEU A 228 13.07 -13.59 -4.31
CA LEU A 228 11.72 -14.06 -4.56
C LEU A 228 11.45 -15.40 -3.91
N ARG A 229 12.35 -16.37 -4.07
CA ARG A 229 12.21 -17.70 -3.47
C ARG A 229 12.02 -17.62 -1.96
N ASP A 230 12.74 -16.73 -1.29
CA ASP A 230 12.68 -16.56 0.16
C ASP A 230 11.42 -15.76 0.56
N ALA A 231 11.03 -14.75 -0.21
CA ALA A 231 9.79 -14.00 -0.05
C ALA A 231 8.53 -14.88 -0.18
N ARG A 232 8.49 -15.80 -1.15
CA ARG A 232 7.40 -16.78 -1.32
C ARG A 232 7.25 -17.69 -0.11
N ARG A 233 8.36 -18.10 0.54
CA ARG A 233 8.29 -18.92 1.77
C ARG A 233 7.69 -18.13 2.93
N ARG A 234 8.06 -16.85 3.07
CA ARG A 234 7.51 -15.96 4.11
C ARG A 234 6.02 -15.68 3.89
N ALA A 235 5.61 -15.40 2.66
CA ALA A 235 4.22 -15.04 2.36
C ALA A 235 3.20 -16.20 2.54
N ARG A 236 3.69 -17.45 2.66
CA ARG A 236 2.89 -18.66 2.91
C ARG A 236 2.74 -19.01 4.39
N GLY A 237 3.62 -18.50 5.25
CA GLY A 237 3.56 -18.67 6.71
C GLY A 237 2.77 -17.56 7.37
#